data_AF-A0A0P1H0Z6-F1
#
_entry.id   AF-A0A0P1H0Z6-F1
#
_cell.length_a   1.000
_cell.length_b   1.000
_cell.length_c   1.000
_cell.angle_alpha   90.00
_cell.angle_beta   90.00
_cell.angle_gamma   90.00
#
_symmetry.space_group_name_H-M   'P 1'
#
loop_
_entity.id
_entity.type
_entity.pdbx_description
1 polymer ?
#
loop_
_entity_poly.entity_id
_entity_poly.type
_entity_poly.pdbx_seq_one_letter_code
_entity_poly.pdbx_strand_id
1 'polypeptide(L)'
;MLKTAEDLRVLFEEVRGYFDSEGVKMITRNCVKADFSGEGTILSVHESYLLSPKGLLRPPYQVFSILQRHAEGWHIAFSDYALGDSLEHCRALSTAGGPPEPKPVAPHPLSQQSRR
;
A
#
# COMPACT_ATOMS: atom_id res chain seq x y z
N MET A 1 13.14 9.28 9.62
CA MET A 1 12.18 8.46 10.40
C MET A 1 11.09 9.39 10.87
N LEU A 2 9.83 9.12 10.55
CA LEU A 2 8.69 9.93 10.99
C LEU A 2 8.45 9.67 12.48
N LYS A 3 8.58 10.70 13.33
CA LYS A 3 8.40 10.58 14.78
C LYS A 3 7.29 11.47 15.31
N THR A 4 6.94 12.51 14.57
CA THR A 4 5.96 13.52 14.95
C THR A 4 4.90 13.71 13.86
N ALA A 5 3.77 14.30 14.23
CA ALA A 5 2.74 14.69 13.26
C ALA A 5 3.27 15.73 12.25
N GLU A 6 4.22 16.56 12.67
CA GLU A 6 4.87 17.54 11.80
C GLU A 6 5.74 16.88 10.74
N ASP A 7 6.49 15.83 11.09
CA ASP A 7 7.26 15.05 10.12
C ASP A 7 6.33 14.44 9.04
N LEU A 8 5.17 13.93 9.48
CA LEU A 8 4.16 13.38 8.57
C LEU A 8 3.58 14.46 7.65
N ARG A 9 3.33 15.66 8.18
CA ARG A 9 2.83 16.80 7.40
C ARG A 9 3.83 17.22 6.34
N VAL A 10 5.10 17.38 6.70
CA VAL A 10 6.17 17.74 5.75
C VAL A 10 6.26 16.74 4.63
N LEU A 11 6.33 15.44 4.95
CA LEU A 11 6.35 14.39 3.94
C LEU A 11 5.11 14.43 3.04
N PHE A 12 3.92 14.60 3.64
CA PHE A 12 2.68 14.65 2.87
C PHE A 12 2.70 15.79 1.84
N GLU A 13 3.18 16.98 2.24
CA GLU A 13 3.32 18.11 1.32
C GLU A 13 4.40 17.85 0.24
N GLU A 14 5.50 17.16 0.56
CA GLU A 14 6.52 16.76 -0.43
C GLU A 14 5.96 15.79 -1.46
N VAL A 15 5.22 14.76 -1.03
CA VAL A 15 4.53 13.81 -1.91
C VAL A 15 3.55 14.53 -2.82
N ARG A 16 2.78 15.48 -2.26
CA ARG A 16 1.83 16.29 -3.03
C ARG A 16 2.53 17.18 -4.04
N GLY A 17 3.62 17.84 -3.64
CA GLY A 17 4.41 18.69 -4.51
C GLY A 17 4.99 17.91 -5.68
N TYR A 18 5.53 16.71 -5.43
CA TYR A 18 5.98 15.79 -6.47
C TYR A 18 4.85 15.41 -7.44
N PHE A 19 3.69 14.99 -6.93
CA PHE A 19 2.58 14.63 -7.81
C PHE A 19 2.06 15.80 -8.63
N ASP A 20 2.05 17.02 -8.09
CA ASP A 20 1.66 18.20 -8.85
C ASP A 20 2.69 18.56 -9.93
N SER A 21 4.00 18.44 -9.63
CA SER A 21 5.06 18.67 -10.64
C SER A 21 5.02 17.65 -11.78
N GLU A 22 4.61 16.42 -11.50
CA GLU A 22 4.39 15.36 -12.50
C GLU A 22 3.05 15.51 -13.26
N GLY A 23 2.22 16.49 -12.90
CA GLY A 23 0.93 16.73 -13.54
C GLY A 23 -0.16 15.73 -13.16
N VAL A 24 0.02 14.99 -12.06
CA VAL A 24 -0.99 14.08 -11.52
C VAL A 24 -2.18 14.89 -11.02
N LYS A 25 -3.38 14.53 -11.47
CA LYS A 25 -4.65 15.11 -11.02
C LYS A 25 -5.56 14.12 -10.32
N MET A 26 -5.33 12.82 -10.53
CA MET A 26 -6.04 11.77 -9.82
C MET A 26 -5.16 10.53 -9.66
N ILE A 27 -5.25 9.91 -8.48
CA ILE A 27 -4.68 8.60 -8.20
C ILE A 27 -5.84 7.66 -7.93
N THR A 28 -5.94 6.58 -8.72
CA THR A 28 -6.93 5.52 -8.46
C THR A 28 -6.20 4.22 -8.17
N ARG A 29 -6.85 3.36 -7.38
CA ARG A 29 -6.34 2.05 -7.01
C ARG A 29 -7.42 1.01 -7.20
N ASN A 30 -7.12 -0.04 -7.95
CA ASN A 30 -8.00 -1.18 -8.13
C ASN A 30 -7.44 -2.36 -7.33
N CYS A 31 -8.23 -2.90 -6.39
CA CYS A 31 -7.83 -4.11 -5.66
C CYS A 31 -7.85 -5.31 -6.62
N VAL A 32 -6.68 -5.89 -6.87
CA VAL A 32 -6.51 -7.05 -7.76
C VAL A 32 -6.69 -8.36 -6.98
N LYS A 33 -6.20 -8.37 -5.73
CA LYS A 33 -6.30 -9.52 -4.85
C LYS A 33 -6.33 -9.07 -3.40
N ALA A 34 -7.15 -9.73 -2.59
CA ALA A 34 -7.15 -9.56 -1.14
C ALA A 34 -7.45 -10.90 -0.46
N ASP A 35 -6.70 -11.23 0.58
CA ASP A 35 -6.88 -12.45 1.36
C ASP A 35 -6.79 -12.14 2.85
N PHE A 36 -7.64 -12.78 3.65
CA PHE A 36 -7.48 -12.79 5.10
C PHE A 36 -6.28 -13.67 5.46
N SER A 37 -5.27 -13.07 6.09
CA SER A 37 -4.14 -13.81 6.65
C SER A 37 -4.30 -14.07 8.15
N GLY A 38 -5.49 -13.89 8.72
CA GLY A 38 -5.77 -14.13 10.14
C GLY A 38 -6.94 -13.31 10.65
N GLU A 39 -7.27 -13.49 11.92
CA GLU A 39 -8.29 -12.69 12.58
C GLU A 39 -7.82 -11.22 12.64
N GLY A 40 -8.48 -10.37 11.86
CA GLY A 40 -8.16 -8.94 11.83
C GLY A 40 -6.96 -8.55 10.96
N THR A 41 -6.50 -9.41 10.04
CA THR A 41 -5.47 -9.02 9.05
C THR A 41 -5.89 -9.38 7.62
N ILE A 42 -5.79 -8.41 6.70
CA ILE A 42 -6.00 -8.61 5.26
C ILE A 42 -4.71 -8.23 4.54
N LEU A 43 -4.21 -9.12 3.70
CA LEU A 43 -3.16 -8.83 2.74
C LEU A 43 -3.83 -8.47 1.41
N SER A 44 -3.36 -7.42 0.76
CA SER A 44 -3.97 -6.92 -0.47
C SER A 44 -2.93 -6.47 -1.47
N VAL A 45 -3.23 -6.66 -2.76
CA VAL A 45 -2.47 -6.14 -3.89
C VAL A 45 -3.40 -5.25 -4.70
N HIS A 46 -2.95 -4.03 -4.94
CA HIS A 46 -3.63 -3.03 -5.74
C HIS A 46 -2.83 -2.73 -6.99
N GLU A 47 -3.52 -2.44 -8.09
CA GLU A 47 -2.92 -1.76 -9.23
C GLU A 47 -3.23 -0.27 -9.10
N SER A 48 -2.18 0.56 -9.05
CA SER A 48 -2.27 2.02 -8.90
C SER A 48 -2.08 2.71 -10.24
N TYR A 49 -2.94 3.70 -10.51
CA TYR A 49 -2.94 4.48 -11.74
C TYR A 49 -2.74 5.97 -11.40
N LEU A 50 -1.81 6.62 -12.10
CA LEU A 50 -1.62 8.06 -12.04
C LEU A 50 -2.22 8.69 -13.30
N LEU A 51 -3.19 9.58 -13.09
CA LEU A 51 -3.98 10.18 -14.15
C LEU A 51 -3.74 11.68 -14.22
N SER A 52 -3.57 12.17 -15.44
CA SER A 52 -3.62 13.59 -15.80
C SER A 52 -4.87 13.88 -16.63
N PRO A 53 -5.17 15.15 -16.96
CA PRO A 53 -6.24 15.48 -17.90
C PRO A 53 -6.06 14.86 -19.29
N LYS A 54 -4.83 14.48 -19.66
CA LYS A 54 -4.51 13.84 -20.94
C LYS A 54 -4.54 12.30 -20.90
N GLY A 55 -4.85 11.71 -19.75
CA GLY A 55 -4.88 10.26 -19.54
C GLY A 55 -3.79 9.77 -18.58
N LEU A 56 -3.43 8.50 -18.70
CA LEU A 56 -2.41 7.85 -17.87
C LEU A 56 -1.04 8.51 -18.07
N LEU A 57 -0.39 8.84 -16.95
CA LEU A 57 0.95 9.43 -16.96
C LEU A 57 2.04 8.37 -17.15
N ARG A 58 1.76 7.12 -16.78
CA ARG A 58 2.70 6.00 -16.85
C ARG A 58 1.96 4.66 -16.77
N PRO A 59 2.65 3.53 -17.07
CA PRO A 59 2.10 2.21 -16.81
C PRO A 59 1.67 2.06 -15.34
N PRO A 60 0.55 1.37 -15.07
CA PRO A 60 0.12 1.09 -13.71
C PRO A 60 1.16 0.26 -12.97
N TYR A 61 1.24 0.45 -11.65
CA TYR A 61 2.19 -0.27 -10.81
C TYR A 61 1.49 -0.93 -9.62
N GLN A 62 2.05 -2.05 -9.17
CA GLN A 62 1.49 -2.79 -8.04
C GLN A 62 1.88 -2.16 -6.71
N VAL A 63 0.91 -2.17 -5.80
CA VAL A 63 1.07 -1.75 -4.41
C VAL A 63 0.55 -2.86 -3.53
N PHE A 64 1.45 -3.41 -2.71
CA PHE A 64 1.08 -4.34 -1.66
C PHE A 64 0.67 -3.55 -0.41
N SER A 65 -0.36 -3.99 0.30
CA SER A 65 -0.74 -3.40 1.58
C SER A 65 -1.25 -4.42 2.57
N ILE A 66 -0.95 -4.16 3.84
CA ILE A 66 -1.46 -4.92 4.99
C ILE A 66 -2.50 -4.05 5.68
N LEU A 67 -3.73 -4.53 5.75
CA LEU A 67 -4.78 -3.92 6.56
C LEU A 67 -4.89 -4.66 7.89
N GLN A 68 -4.99 -3.91 8.97
CA GLN A 68 -5.20 -4.44 10.31
C GLN A 68 -6.52 -3.90 10.89
N ARG A 69 -7.23 -4.75 11.61
CA ARG A 69 -8.45 -4.39 12.31
C ARG A 69 -8.12 -3.76 13.66
N HIS A 70 -8.55 -2.53 13.84
CA HIS A 70 -8.55 -1.79 15.10
C HIS A 70 -9.99 -1.69 15.63
N ALA A 71 -10.18 -1.09 16.81
CA ALA A 71 -11.49 -1.01 17.45
C ALA A 71 -12.50 -0.22 16.59
N GLU A 72 -11.99 0.79 15.89
CA GLU A 72 -12.72 1.74 15.04
C GLU A 72 -12.93 1.25 13.60
N GLY A 73 -12.26 0.16 13.17
CA GLY A 73 -12.38 -0.35 11.80
C GLY A 73 -11.08 -0.92 11.24
N TRP A 74 -11.00 -1.01 9.91
CA TRP A 74 -9.82 -1.50 9.19
C TRP A 74 -8.93 -0.33 8.76
N HIS A 75 -7.63 -0.44 9.04
CA HIS A 75 -6.64 0.58 8.69
C HIS A 75 -5.49 -0.04 7.92
N ILE A 76 -4.89 0.72 7.00
CA ILE A 76 -3.65 0.32 6.34
C ILE A 76 -2.51 0.48 7.36
N ALA A 77 -1.96 -0.65 7.80
CA ALA A 77 -0.81 -0.69 8.72
C ALA A 77 0.52 -0.63 7.97
N PHE A 78 0.54 -1.08 6.72
CA PHE A 78 1.75 -1.09 5.88
C PHE A 78 1.39 -1.01 4.40
N SER A 79 2.27 -0.40 3.60
CA SER A 79 2.21 -0.47 2.15
C SER A 79 3.61 -0.50 1.55
N ASP A 80 3.78 -1.31 0.51
CA ASP A 80 4.99 -1.39 -0.30
C ASP A 80 4.65 -1.14 -1.77
N TYR A 81 5.49 -0.36 -2.44
CA TYR A 81 5.25 0.17 -3.77
C TYR A 81 6.30 -0.40 -4.72
N ALA A 82 5.87 -1.27 -5.64
CA ALA A 82 6.75 -1.90 -6.63
C ALA A 82 7.07 -0.94 -7.79
N LEU A 83 7.78 0.14 -7.49
CA LEU A 83 8.16 1.21 -8.41
C LEU A 83 9.54 0.94 -9.02
N GLY A 84 9.69 -0.17 -9.74
CA GLY A 84 11.00 -0.63 -10.26
C GLY A 84 11.66 0.30 -11.29
N ASP A 85 10.91 1.26 -11.84
CA ASP A 85 11.26 2.06 -13.01
C ASP A 85 11.39 3.58 -12.71
N SER A 86 11.17 4.03 -11.46
CA SER A 86 11.28 5.47 -11.13
C SER A 86 11.80 5.71 -9.72
N LEU A 87 13.10 6.01 -9.64
CA LEU A 87 13.78 6.35 -8.39
C LEU A 87 13.23 7.61 -7.72
N GLU A 88 12.77 8.59 -8.51
CA GLU A 88 12.18 9.82 -7.98
C GLU A 88 10.83 9.55 -7.32
N HIS A 89 9.99 8.71 -7.93
CA HIS A 89 8.74 8.27 -7.32
C HIS A 89 9.00 7.42 -6.07
N CYS A 90 9.97 6.50 -6.13
CA CYS A 90 10.41 5.75 -4.94
C CYS A 90 10.80 6.70 -3.81
N ARG A 91 11.62 7.71 -4.11
CA ARG A 91 12.08 8.69 -3.10
C ARG A 91 10.92 9.49 -2.52
N ALA A 92 9.98 9.93 -3.36
CA ALA A 92 8.80 10.66 -2.91
C ALA A 92 7.97 9.82 -1.93
N LEU A 93 7.79 8.52 -2.19
CA LEU A 93 7.00 7.62 -1.33
C LEU A 93 7.79 6.99 -0.16
N SER A 94 9.12 7.13 -0.14
CA SER A 94 9.96 6.41 0.81
C SER A 94 9.85 7.01 2.20
N THR A 95 9.34 6.22 3.15
CA THR A 95 9.54 6.44 4.58
C THR A 95 10.23 5.22 5.15
N ALA A 96 11.36 5.41 5.84
CA ALA A 96 12.12 4.31 6.41
C ALA A 96 11.30 3.59 7.51
N GLY A 97 10.74 2.43 7.15
CA GLY A 97 10.05 1.49 8.04
C GLY A 97 9.69 0.23 7.26
N GLY A 98 10.28 -0.91 7.63
CA GLY A 98 10.00 -2.21 7.00
C GLY A 98 8.61 -2.74 7.37
N PRO A 99 8.13 -3.78 6.66
CA PRO A 99 6.83 -4.39 6.98
C PRO A 99 6.81 -4.88 8.43
N PRO A 100 5.71 -4.66 9.17
CA PRO A 100 5.51 -5.33 10.45
C PRO A 100 5.46 -6.85 10.21
N GLU A 101 6.06 -7.64 11.11
CA GLU A 101 5.99 -9.10 11.01
C GLU A 101 4.52 -9.57 10.98
N PRO A 102 4.12 -10.37 9.97
CA PRO A 102 2.80 -10.96 9.97
C PRO A 102 2.68 -11.90 11.17
N LYS A 103 1.64 -11.71 12.00
CA LYS A 103 1.37 -12.61 13.12
C LYS A 103 1.12 -14.03 12.59
N PRO A 104 1.73 -15.08 13.18
CA PRO A 104 1.53 -16.46 12.76
C PRO A 104 0.05 -16.84 12.76
N VAL A 105 -0.41 -17.42 11.66
CA VAL A 105 -1.78 -17.88 11.46
C VAL A 105 -1.88 -19.30 11.97
N ALA A 106 -2.85 -19.59 12.84
CA ALA A 106 -3.22 -20.97 13.10
C ALA A 106 -3.71 -21.61 11.79
N PRO A 107 -3.30 -22.85 11.46
CA PRO A 107 -3.65 -23.47 10.18
C PRO A 107 -5.17 -23.51 9.99
N HIS A 108 -5.62 -23.14 8.79
CA HIS A 108 -7.02 -23.13 8.41
C HIS A 108 -7.63 -24.52 8.62
N PRO A 109 -8.81 -24.66 9.26
CA PRO A 109 -9.44 -25.96 9.55
C PRO A 109 -9.86 -26.79 8.31
N LEU A 110 -9.58 -26.32 7.09
CA LEU A 110 -9.93 -27.02 5.85
C LEU A 110 -8.76 -27.83 5.27
N SER A 111 -7.55 -27.75 5.83
CA SER A 111 -6.39 -28.51 5.33
C SER A 111 -6.33 -29.97 5.80
N GLN A 112 -7.34 -30.47 6.52
CA GLN A 112 -7.39 -31.88 6.97
C GLN A 112 -8.40 -32.76 6.22
N GLN A 113 -9.17 -32.23 5.27
CA GLN A 113 -10.09 -33.04 4.46
C GLN A 113 -9.51 -33.37 3.08
N SER A 114 -8.42 -34.13 3.04
CA SER A 114 -7.99 -34.85 1.82
C SER A 114 -7.03 -35.98 2.18
N ARG A 115 -7.52 -36.97 2.94
CA ARG A 115 -7.07 -38.37 2.88
C ARG A 115 -8.26 -39.27 3.18
N ARG A 116 -8.91 -39.75 2.14
CA ARG A 116 -9.61 -41.04 2.12
C ARG A 116 -9.11 -41.79 0.91
#